data_AF-A0A817YJ27-F1
#
_entry.id   AF-A0A817YJ27-F1
#
_cell.length_a   1.000
_cell.length_b   1.000
_cell.length_c   1.000
_cell.angle_alpha   90.00
_cell.angle_beta   90.00
_cell.angle_gamma   90.00
#
_symmetry.space_group_name_H-M   'P 1'
#
loop_
_entity.id
_entity.type
_entity.pdbx_description
1 polymer ?
#
loop_
_entity_poly.entity_id
_entity_poly.type
_entity_poly.pdbx_seq_one_letter_code
_entity_poly.pdbx_strand_id
1 'polypeptide(L)'
;MSDAVRFISYDRLKKFSESDTILLRLIDQIAHLTVDITDKIGEIPGGNELNMFALILSISKCLIDLTFTRRTEISFSNLPATSCVSSTLTKLKITVNTFDDCLYLLDACLQQLSILIIHIIEISDSSSNIDNTKNLPKLKCLTLTSYWYTYFYNNRIVPLLHRMLNLEELTLFLSIIRNESTYIDGTQLYNDFLINIPRLNKFIFRVYQRLDKLARDIIFTQCIDVAVISSNKDKNSKTISILDRFYLNKIPRIRYNIECFTLDAVSVERVLCIGNYPKLHKLNLVNLEIERVFRIFNGISAWVRNFDDCLCLLDGRLSQLHTFIVKVDKIENSSITLDNKSDTAMEY
;
A
#
# COMPACT_ATOMS: atom_id res chain seq x y z
N MET A 1 8.46 -23.50 -24.68
CA MET A 1 8.25 -22.08 -25.06
C MET A 1 8.68 -21.26 -23.86
N SER A 2 9.65 -20.36 -24.00
CA SER A 2 10.17 -19.60 -22.85
C SER A 2 9.23 -18.46 -22.51
N ASP A 3 8.75 -18.40 -21.27
CA ASP A 3 8.06 -17.23 -20.70
C ASP A 3 9.07 -16.09 -20.55
N ALA A 4 9.37 -15.42 -21.66
CA ALA A 4 10.25 -14.27 -21.66
C ALA A 4 9.45 -13.05 -21.17
N VAL A 5 9.55 -12.74 -19.88
CA VAL A 5 9.14 -11.44 -19.35
C VAL A 5 10.02 -10.39 -20.01
N ARG A 6 9.43 -9.56 -20.88
CA ARG A 6 10.15 -8.47 -21.55
C ARG A 6 9.81 -7.15 -20.88
N PHE A 7 10.86 -6.43 -20.48
CA PHE A 7 10.78 -5.05 -20.05
C PHE A 7 10.99 -4.14 -21.25
N ILE A 8 10.01 -3.29 -21.55
CA ILE A 8 10.11 -2.31 -22.63
C ILE A 8 10.03 -0.91 -22.01
N SER A 9 11.08 -0.10 -22.17
CA SER A 9 11.12 1.28 -21.71
C SER A 9 10.40 2.22 -22.68
N TYR A 10 9.78 3.28 -22.15
CA TYR A 10 9.04 4.29 -22.91
C TYR A 10 9.84 4.93 -24.06
N ASP A 11 11.13 5.21 -23.87
CA ASP A 11 12.00 5.80 -24.92
C ASP A 11 12.17 4.89 -26.14
N ARG A 12 12.08 3.57 -25.95
CA ARG A 12 12.03 2.62 -27.07
C ARG A 12 10.67 2.70 -27.74
N LEU A 13 9.60 2.78 -26.94
CA LEU A 13 8.21 2.84 -27.40
C LEU A 13 7.83 4.09 -28.22
N LYS A 14 8.32 5.26 -27.84
CA LYS A 14 8.05 6.54 -28.52
C LYS A 14 8.67 6.63 -29.92
N LYS A 15 9.78 5.91 -30.18
CA LYS A 15 10.38 5.80 -31.52
C LYS A 15 9.60 4.87 -32.46
N PHE A 16 8.61 4.12 -31.97
CA PHE A 16 7.91 3.07 -32.74
C PHE A 16 6.65 3.52 -33.47
N SER A 17 6.21 4.78 -33.34
CA SER A 17 5.03 5.26 -34.09
C SER A 17 5.25 5.25 -35.61
N GLU A 18 6.50 5.04 -36.06
CA GLU A 18 6.87 5.00 -37.46
C GLU A 18 7.73 3.73 -37.70
N SER A 19 7.15 2.70 -38.33
CA SER A 19 7.82 1.67 -39.17
C SER A 19 8.43 0.35 -38.63
N ASP A 20 8.33 -0.04 -37.35
CA ASP A 20 8.93 -1.32 -36.88
C ASP A 20 7.99 -2.56 -36.88
N THR A 21 7.87 -3.20 -38.05
CA THR A 21 7.09 -4.46 -38.25
C THR A 21 7.57 -5.66 -37.42
N ILE A 22 8.82 -5.65 -36.96
CA ILE A 22 9.41 -6.74 -36.16
C ILE A 22 8.85 -6.75 -34.74
N LEU A 23 8.61 -5.57 -34.15
CA LEU A 23 8.12 -5.48 -32.78
C LEU A 23 6.62 -5.79 -32.69
N LEU A 24 5.84 -5.41 -33.70
CA LEU A 24 4.43 -5.84 -33.86
C LEU A 24 4.32 -7.37 -33.91
N ARG A 25 5.20 -8.03 -34.68
CA ARG A 25 5.27 -9.51 -34.72
C ARG A 25 5.70 -10.13 -33.39
N LEU A 26 6.54 -9.44 -32.62
CA LEU A 26 6.97 -9.90 -31.30
C LEU A 26 5.87 -9.74 -30.26
N ILE A 27 5.14 -8.63 -30.27
CA ILE A 27 4.04 -8.34 -29.34
C ILE A 27 2.92 -9.38 -29.48
N ASP A 28 2.60 -9.81 -30.70
CA ASP A 28 1.61 -10.86 -30.97
C ASP A 28 1.92 -12.19 -30.24
N GLN A 29 3.18 -12.45 -29.87
CA GLN A 29 3.62 -13.68 -29.21
C GLN A 29 3.85 -13.52 -27.70
N ILE A 30 3.72 -12.31 -27.15
CA ILE A 30 3.99 -12.05 -25.73
C ILE A 30 2.75 -12.41 -24.90
N ALA A 31 2.90 -13.39 -24.00
CA ALA A 31 1.88 -13.74 -23.03
C ALA A 31 1.94 -12.90 -21.74
N HIS A 32 3.13 -12.43 -21.37
CA HIS A 32 3.38 -11.69 -20.14
C HIS A 32 4.19 -10.43 -20.42
N LEU A 33 3.58 -9.26 -20.21
CA LEU A 33 4.20 -7.97 -20.50
C LEU A 33 4.23 -7.09 -19.26
N THR A 34 5.39 -6.50 -18.98
CA THR A 34 5.52 -5.42 -17.98
C THR A 34 6.02 -4.17 -18.68
N VAL A 35 5.20 -3.13 -18.66
CA VAL A 35 5.52 -1.79 -19.14
C VAL A 35 5.66 -0.90 -17.93
N ASP A 36 6.87 -0.37 -17.73
CA ASP A 36 7.16 0.59 -16.67
C ASP A 36 7.59 1.91 -17.31
N ILE A 37 6.69 2.90 -17.24
CA ILE A 37 6.89 4.24 -17.78
C ILE A 37 7.43 5.11 -16.66
N THR A 38 8.75 5.24 -16.64
CA THR A 38 9.47 6.15 -15.76
C THR A 38 9.77 7.43 -16.52
N ASP A 39 8.88 8.41 -16.41
CA ASP A 39 9.17 9.74 -16.93
C ASP A 39 10.33 10.35 -16.12
N LYS A 40 11.31 10.95 -16.81
CA LYS A 40 12.23 11.88 -16.15
C LYS A 40 11.39 13.06 -15.66
N ILE A 41 11.56 13.42 -14.39
CA ILE A 41 10.85 14.54 -13.75
C ILE A 41 11.01 15.78 -14.64
N GLY A 42 9.93 16.23 -15.28
CA GLY A 42 9.90 17.48 -16.05
C GLY A 42 9.46 17.39 -17.52
N GLU A 43 9.37 16.21 -18.14
CA GLU A 43 8.83 16.07 -19.50
C GLU A 43 7.39 15.57 -19.47
N ILE A 44 6.43 16.45 -19.80
CA ILE A 44 5.04 16.07 -20.02
C ILE A 44 4.88 15.79 -21.52
N PRO A 45 4.42 14.59 -21.86
CA PRO A 45 3.34 14.48 -22.81
C PRO A 45 2.19 13.70 -22.17
N GLY A 46 1.05 14.37 -22.01
CA GLY A 46 -0.21 13.70 -21.70
C GLY A 46 -0.86 13.30 -23.01
N GLY A 47 -0.83 12.01 -23.37
CA GLY A 47 -1.69 11.50 -24.46
C GLY A 47 -1.12 10.29 -25.21
N ASN A 48 0.20 10.21 -25.38
CA ASN A 48 0.81 9.11 -26.14
C ASN A 48 0.74 7.77 -25.39
N GLU A 49 0.59 7.79 -24.07
CA GLU A 49 0.60 6.62 -23.20
C GLU A 49 -0.74 5.88 -23.23
N LEU A 50 -1.84 6.62 -23.37
CA LEU A 50 -3.18 6.04 -23.56
C LEU A 50 -3.27 5.31 -24.89
N ASN A 51 -2.74 5.94 -25.95
CA ASN A 51 -2.62 5.33 -27.26
C ASN A 51 -1.75 4.07 -27.17
N MET A 52 -0.68 4.09 -26.38
CA MET A 52 0.17 2.92 -26.18
C MET A 52 -0.55 1.78 -25.45
N PHE A 53 -1.29 2.07 -24.37
CA PHE A 53 -2.05 1.04 -23.67
C PHE A 53 -3.10 0.39 -24.59
N ALA A 54 -3.87 1.20 -25.32
CA ALA A 54 -4.85 0.72 -26.30
C ALA A 54 -4.19 -0.05 -27.46
N LEU A 55 -3.03 0.41 -27.93
CA LEU A 55 -2.24 -0.25 -28.97
C LEU A 55 -1.76 -1.63 -28.51
N ILE A 56 -1.23 -1.73 -27.28
CA ILE A 56 -0.81 -3.00 -26.69
C ILE A 56 -2.00 -3.97 -26.63
N LEU A 57 -3.15 -3.53 -26.11
CA LEU A 57 -4.32 -4.40 -26.01
C LEU A 57 -4.84 -4.83 -27.39
N SER A 58 -4.86 -3.92 -28.37
CA SER A 58 -5.40 -4.22 -29.71
C SER A 58 -4.52 -5.16 -30.54
N ILE A 59 -3.19 -5.09 -30.38
CA ILE A 59 -2.26 -5.93 -31.15
C ILE A 59 -1.99 -7.26 -30.46
N SER A 60 -1.87 -7.27 -29.13
CA SER A 60 -1.40 -8.46 -28.42
C SER A 60 -2.46 -9.57 -28.31
N LYS A 61 -2.52 -10.44 -29.33
CA LYS A 61 -3.47 -11.56 -29.38
C LYS A 61 -3.24 -12.60 -28.28
N CYS A 62 -2.00 -12.80 -27.86
CA CYS A 62 -1.62 -13.80 -26.87
C CYS A 62 -1.45 -13.26 -25.45
N LEU A 63 -1.71 -11.98 -25.19
CA LEU A 63 -1.42 -11.35 -23.90
C LEU A 63 -2.37 -11.82 -22.80
N ILE A 64 -1.81 -12.47 -21.78
CA ILE A 64 -2.51 -13.05 -20.64
C ILE A 64 -2.34 -12.19 -19.39
N ASP A 65 -1.11 -11.69 -19.15
CA ASP A 65 -0.76 -10.85 -18.00
C ASP A 65 -0.12 -9.54 -18.47
N LEU A 66 -0.72 -8.42 -18.08
CA LEU A 66 -0.19 -7.08 -18.32
C LEU A 66 0.02 -6.36 -16.99
N THR A 67 1.24 -5.91 -16.76
CA THR A 67 1.55 -4.91 -15.73
C THR A 67 1.91 -3.60 -16.42
N PHE A 68 1.13 -2.55 -16.20
CA PHE A 68 1.33 -1.22 -16.75
C PHE A 68 1.51 -0.22 -15.60
N THR A 69 2.75 0.06 -15.24
CA THR A 69 3.08 1.00 -14.17
C THR A 69 3.57 2.31 -14.76
N ARG A 70 3.11 3.42 -14.16
CA ARG A 70 3.52 4.76 -14.53
C ARG A 70 3.64 5.59 -13.25
N ARG A 71 4.63 6.49 -13.19
CA ARG A 71 4.78 7.45 -12.08
C ARG A 71 3.78 8.62 -12.17
N THR A 72 3.35 8.93 -13.37
CA THR A 72 2.42 10.00 -13.74
C THR A 72 1.06 9.43 -14.12
N GLU A 73 0.05 10.28 -14.09
CA GLU A 73 -1.36 9.92 -14.18
C GLU A 73 -1.76 9.37 -15.56
N ILE A 74 -2.66 8.37 -15.59
CA ILE A 74 -3.30 7.88 -16.82
C ILE A 74 -4.80 8.18 -16.71
N SER A 75 -5.31 8.99 -17.62
CA SER A 75 -6.72 9.40 -17.70
C SER A 75 -7.37 8.78 -18.92
N PHE A 76 -8.32 7.87 -18.73
CA PHE A 76 -9.07 7.18 -19.78
C PHE A 76 -10.27 7.97 -20.30
N SER A 77 -10.57 9.14 -19.71
CA SER A 77 -11.71 9.99 -20.06
C SER A 77 -11.88 10.31 -21.56
N ASN A 78 -10.79 10.33 -22.33
CA ASN A 78 -10.79 10.65 -23.76
C ASN A 78 -10.74 9.41 -24.68
N LEU A 79 -10.72 8.19 -24.14
CA LEU A 79 -10.64 6.97 -24.94
C LEU A 79 -12.06 6.46 -25.29
N PRO A 80 -12.32 6.09 -26.55
CA PRO A 80 -13.49 5.30 -26.88
C PRO A 80 -13.48 3.99 -26.10
N ALA A 81 -14.61 3.57 -25.51
CA ALA A 81 -14.72 2.32 -24.75
C ALA A 81 -14.30 1.07 -25.55
N THR A 82 -14.33 1.15 -26.89
CA THR A 82 -13.87 0.10 -27.81
C THR A 82 -12.35 -0.02 -27.92
N SER A 83 -11.59 0.91 -27.33
CA SER A 83 -10.12 0.94 -27.44
C SER A 83 -9.41 0.03 -26.44
N CYS A 84 -10.13 -0.45 -25.42
CA CYS A 84 -9.59 -1.27 -24.33
C CYS A 84 -10.20 -2.68 -24.36
N VAL A 85 -10.13 -3.36 -25.51
CA VAL A 85 -10.67 -4.71 -25.69
C VAL A 85 -9.53 -5.71 -25.74
N SER A 86 -9.64 -6.78 -24.96
CA SER A 86 -8.78 -7.96 -25.07
C SER A 86 -9.59 -9.22 -24.78
N SER A 87 -9.40 -10.23 -25.63
CA SER A 87 -10.06 -11.54 -25.50
C SER A 87 -9.21 -12.57 -24.76
N THR A 88 -7.97 -12.25 -24.42
CA THR A 88 -7.01 -13.19 -23.81
C THR A 88 -6.46 -12.71 -22.46
N LEU A 89 -6.53 -11.41 -22.17
CA LEU A 89 -6.01 -10.85 -20.93
C LEU A 89 -6.81 -11.36 -19.72
N THR A 90 -6.15 -12.14 -18.86
CA THR A 90 -6.74 -12.68 -17.63
C THR A 90 -6.26 -11.96 -16.38
N LYS A 91 -5.12 -11.26 -16.46
CA LYS A 91 -4.56 -10.49 -15.34
C LYS A 91 -4.09 -9.11 -15.80
N LEU A 92 -4.48 -8.10 -15.03
CA LEU A 92 -4.09 -6.71 -15.26
C LEU A 92 -3.63 -6.07 -13.95
N LYS A 93 -2.44 -5.47 -13.98
CA LYS A 93 -1.97 -4.55 -12.96
C LYS A 93 -1.77 -3.17 -13.56
N ILE A 94 -2.41 -2.13 -13.01
CA ILE A 94 -2.35 -0.79 -13.58
C ILE A 94 -2.42 0.31 -12.51
N THR A 95 -1.84 1.47 -12.81
CA THR A 95 -2.03 2.71 -12.05
C THR A 95 -2.89 3.67 -12.87
N VAL A 96 -4.00 4.15 -12.30
CA VAL A 96 -4.93 5.08 -12.95
C VAL A 96 -5.05 6.37 -12.14
N ASN A 97 -5.47 7.44 -12.80
CA ASN A 97 -5.62 8.72 -12.13
C ASN A 97 -6.83 8.73 -11.20
N THR A 98 -8.01 8.51 -11.79
CA THR A 98 -9.29 8.67 -11.11
C THR A 98 -10.01 7.34 -10.90
N PHE A 99 -11.02 7.35 -10.03
CA PHE A 99 -11.91 6.20 -9.88
C PHE A 99 -12.72 5.91 -11.16
N ASP A 100 -13.08 6.93 -11.94
CA ASP A 100 -13.81 6.72 -13.18
C ASP A 100 -12.96 6.00 -14.21
N ASP A 101 -11.67 6.31 -14.28
CA ASP A 101 -10.73 5.58 -15.14
C ASP A 101 -10.73 4.08 -14.83
N CYS A 102 -10.82 3.71 -13.55
CA CYS A 102 -11.01 2.32 -13.13
C CYS A 102 -12.34 1.76 -13.64
N LEU A 103 -13.43 2.52 -13.54
CA LEU A 103 -14.74 2.07 -14.02
C LEU A 103 -14.74 1.91 -15.54
N TYR A 104 -14.21 2.87 -16.29
CA TYR A 104 -14.02 2.80 -17.74
C TYR A 104 -13.24 1.55 -18.16
N LEU A 105 -12.17 1.22 -17.46
CA LEU A 105 -11.36 0.04 -17.73
C LEU A 105 -12.13 -1.27 -17.49
N LEU A 106 -12.96 -1.30 -16.45
CA LEU A 106 -13.79 -2.46 -16.11
C LEU A 106 -14.99 -2.61 -17.06
N ASP A 107 -15.52 -1.50 -17.54
CA ASP A 107 -16.59 -1.49 -18.53
C ASP A 107 -16.10 -1.76 -19.94
N ALA A 108 -14.84 -1.45 -20.22
CA ALA A 108 -14.17 -1.89 -21.43
C ALA A 108 -14.14 -3.43 -21.48
N CYS A 109 -14.32 -4.00 -22.67
CA CYS A 109 -14.63 -5.43 -22.86
C CYS A 109 -13.46 -6.39 -22.57
N LEU A 110 -12.86 -6.34 -21.38
CA LEU A 110 -11.87 -7.28 -20.86
C LEU A 110 -12.57 -8.55 -20.34
N GLN A 111 -13.25 -9.23 -21.26
CA GLN A 111 -14.18 -10.33 -20.93
C GLN A 111 -13.53 -11.57 -20.33
N GLN A 112 -12.20 -11.69 -20.28
CA GLN A 112 -11.50 -12.80 -19.63
C GLN A 112 -10.78 -12.39 -18.35
N LEU A 113 -10.89 -11.11 -17.95
CA LEU A 113 -10.17 -10.60 -16.79
C LEU A 113 -10.65 -11.29 -15.51
N SER A 114 -9.71 -11.98 -14.87
CA SER A 114 -9.92 -12.74 -13.64
C SER A 114 -9.21 -12.13 -12.43
N ILE A 115 -8.11 -11.41 -12.68
CA ILE A 115 -7.30 -10.77 -11.64
C ILE A 115 -7.09 -9.30 -12.03
N LEU A 116 -7.52 -8.38 -11.19
CA LEU A 116 -7.26 -6.95 -11.35
C LEU A 116 -6.54 -6.39 -10.13
N ILE A 117 -5.40 -5.75 -10.36
CA ILE A 117 -4.64 -5.01 -9.36
C ILE A 117 -4.57 -3.56 -9.81
N ILE A 118 -5.30 -2.68 -9.12
CA ILE A 118 -5.40 -1.28 -9.49
C ILE A 118 -4.91 -0.37 -8.37
N HIS A 119 -4.07 0.58 -8.77
CA HIS A 119 -3.62 1.67 -7.93
C HIS A 119 -4.29 2.95 -8.45
N ILE A 120 -5.09 3.59 -7.60
CA ILE A 120 -5.81 4.82 -7.90
C ILE A 120 -5.15 5.94 -7.12
N ILE A 121 -4.86 7.04 -7.81
CA ILE A 121 -4.30 8.23 -7.19
C ILE A 121 -5.39 8.94 -6.41
N GLU A 122 -6.48 9.30 -7.09
CA GLU A 122 -7.57 10.06 -6.52
C GLU A 122 -8.94 9.37 -6.71
N ILE A 123 -9.71 9.28 -5.63
CA ILE A 123 -11.13 8.92 -5.69
C ILE A 123 -11.89 10.19 -5.35
N SER A 124 -12.37 10.90 -6.37
CA SER A 124 -13.10 12.16 -6.26
C SER A 124 -14.60 12.00 -6.60
N ASP A 125 -15.39 13.02 -6.28
CA ASP A 125 -16.80 13.10 -6.69
C ASP A 125 -16.87 13.58 -8.14
N SER A 126 -16.70 12.68 -9.09
CA SER A 126 -17.02 13.02 -10.46
C SER A 126 -18.53 12.89 -10.71
N SER A 127 -19.06 13.64 -11.66
CA SER A 127 -20.47 13.57 -12.03
C SER A 127 -20.79 12.46 -13.04
N SER A 128 -19.81 11.63 -13.40
CA SER A 128 -20.00 10.64 -14.45
C SER A 128 -20.95 9.54 -13.97
N ASN A 129 -22.17 9.56 -14.51
CA ASN A 129 -23.15 8.47 -14.48
C ASN A 129 -22.61 7.27 -15.27
N ILE A 130 -21.49 6.70 -14.83
CA ILE A 130 -21.01 5.44 -15.38
C ILE A 130 -22.02 4.37 -14.97
N ASP A 131 -22.49 3.64 -15.97
CA ASP A 131 -23.54 2.65 -15.82
C ASP A 131 -23.07 1.50 -14.92
N ASN A 132 -23.44 1.58 -13.64
CA ASN A 132 -23.08 0.60 -12.62
C ASN A 132 -23.76 -0.76 -12.79
N THR A 133 -24.55 -0.97 -13.86
CA THR A 133 -25.30 -2.21 -14.06
C THR A 133 -24.49 -3.35 -14.68
N LYS A 134 -23.31 -3.07 -15.24
CA LYS A 134 -22.52 -4.10 -15.92
C LYS A 134 -21.80 -5.00 -14.92
N ASN A 135 -22.29 -6.23 -14.80
CA ASN A 135 -21.67 -7.28 -13.99
C ASN A 135 -20.31 -7.71 -14.56
N LEU A 136 -19.40 -8.08 -13.65
CA LEU A 136 -18.05 -8.57 -13.96
C LEU A 136 -17.91 -10.04 -13.55
N PRO A 137 -18.63 -10.97 -14.22
CA PRO A 137 -18.83 -12.33 -13.71
C PRO A 137 -17.56 -13.19 -13.68
N LYS A 138 -16.48 -12.79 -14.35
CA LYS A 138 -15.23 -13.55 -14.39
C LYS A 138 -14.15 -13.04 -13.45
N LEU A 139 -14.34 -11.84 -12.89
CA LEU A 139 -13.37 -11.28 -11.97
C LEU A 139 -13.42 -12.04 -10.65
N LYS A 140 -12.31 -12.69 -10.30
CA LYS A 140 -12.15 -13.50 -9.09
C LYS A 140 -11.29 -12.81 -8.05
N CYS A 141 -10.31 -12.01 -8.47
CA CYS A 141 -9.42 -11.29 -7.57
C CYS A 141 -9.41 -9.80 -7.89
N LEU A 142 -9.62 -8.98 -6.87
CA LEU A 142 -9.48 -7.53 -6.93
C LEU A 142 -8.53 -7.06 -5.83
N THR A 143 -7.52 -6.30 -6.23
CA THR A 143 -6.74 -5.45 -5.34
C THR A 143 -6.95 -4.00 -5.72
N LEU A 144 -7.48 -3.19 -4.81
CA LEU A 144 -7.71 -1.77 -4.98
C LEU A 144 -6.89 -0.99 -3.95
N THR A 145 -5.98 -0.15 -4.42
CA THR A 145 -5.19 0.74 -3.58
C THR A 145 -5.53 2.18 -3.91
N SER A 146 -5.88 2.99 -2.91
CA SER A 146 -6.01 4.44 -3.03
C SER A 146 -4.86 5.11 -2.30
N TYR A 147 -4.11 5.97 -2.98
CA TYR A 147 -3.05 6.74 -2.34
C TYR A 147 -3.59 7.90 -1.51
N TRP A 148 -4.67 8.52 -1.98
CA TRP A 148 -5.25 9.68 -1.35
C TRP A 148 -6.45 9.32 -0.48
N TYR A 149 -6.79 10.26 0.40
CA TYR A 149 -7.97 10.16 1.23
C TYR A 149 -9.24 10.21 0.38
N THR A 150 -10.22 9.35 0.67
CA THR A 150 -11.51 9.31 -0.01
C THR A 150 -12.68 9.44 0.95
N TYR A 151 -13.69 10.20 0.55
CA TYR A 151 -15.00 10.30 1.21
C TYR A 151 -16.05 9.39 0.55
N PHE A 152 -15.70 8.73 -0.55
CA PHE A 152 -16.65 8.12 -1.48
C PHE A 152 -16.75 6.60 -1.35
N TYR A 153 -16.35 6.04 -0.20
CA TYR A 153 -16.43 4.60 0.04
C TYR A 153 -17.85 4.05 -0.20
N ASN A 154 -18.87 4.65 0.42
CA ASN A 154 -20.26 4.19 0.28
C ASN A 154 -20.81 4.40 -1.13
N ASN A 155 -20.43 5.49 -1.80
CA ASN A 155 -21.07 5.92 -3.04
C ASN A 155 -20.38 5.36 -4.30
N ARG A 156 -19.12 4.91 -4.17
CA ARG A 156 -18.29 4.48 -5.31
C ARG A 156 -17.71 3.09 -5.12
N ILE A 157 -17.07 2.82 -3.98
CA ILE A 157 -16.40 1.54 -3.74
C ILE A 157 -17.42 0.42 -3.53
N VAL A 158 -18.41 0.64 -2.67
CA VAL A 158 -19.43 -0.40 -2.39
C VAL A 158 -20.23 -0.79 -3.64
N PRO A 159 -20.78 0.15 -4.45
CA PRO A 159 -21.46 -0.20 -5.69
C PRO A 159 -20.58 -0.94 -6.70
N LEU A 160 -19.31 -0.56 -6.81
CA LEU A 160 -18.35 -1.28 -7.66
C LEU A 160 -18.23 -2.75 -7.24
N LEU A 161 -18.09 -2.99 -5.95
CA LEU A 161 -17.89 -4.33 -5.41
C LEU A 161 -19.15 -5.20 -5.57
N HIS A 162 -20.34 -4.61 -5.53
CA HIS A 162 -21.60 -5.31 -5.81
C HIS A 162 -21.70 -5.83 -7.25
N ARG A 163 -20.93 -5.28 -8.19
CA ARG A 163 -20.85 -5.77 -9.58
C ARG A 163 -20.03 -7.06 -9.73
N MET A 164 -19.33 -7.48 -8.67
CA MET A 164 -18.33 -8.56 -8.67
C MET A 164 -18.82 -9.78 -7.88
N LEU A 165 -19.98 -10.32 -8.26
CA LEU A 165 -20.65 -11.42 -7.55
C LEU A 165 -19.81 -12.72 -7.40
N ASN A 166 -18.85 -12.91 -8.30
CA ASN A 166 -17.98 -14.09 -8.32
C ASN A 166 -16.59 -13.83 -7.72
N LEU A 167 -16.40 -12.70 -7.04
CA LEU A 167 -15.13 -12.37 -6.42
C LEU A 167 -14.82 -13.35 -5.28
N GLU A 168 -13.65 -13.96 -5.36
CA GLU A 168 -13.12 -14.92 -4.39
C GLU A 168 -12.12 -14.23 -3.45
N GLU A 169 -11.29 -13.34 -4.00
CA GLU A 169 -10.28 -12.58 -3.25
C GLU A 169 -10.46 -11.07 -3.38
N LEU A 170 -10.52 -10.37 -2.26
CA LEU A 170 -10.62 -8.91 -2.19
C LEU A 170 -9.54 -8.33 -1.29
N THR A 171 -8.76 -7.40 -1.83
CA THR A 171 -7.79 -6.60 -1.07
C THR A 171 -8.08 -5.13 -1.28
N LEU A 172 -8.37 -4.40 -0.21
CA LEU A 172 -8.58 -2.95 -0.26
C LEU A 172 -7.56 -2.26 0.66
N PHE A 173 -6.77 -1.38 0.07
CA PHE A 173 -5.86 -0.47 0.75
C PHE A 173 -6.39 0.95 0.57
N LEU A 174 -7.25 1.40 1.49
CA LEU A 174 -7.97 2.67 1.34
C LEU A 174 -7.68 3.61 2.51
N SER A 175 -7.45 4.87 2.19
CA SER A 175 -7.42 5.96 3.19
C SER A 175 -8.79 6.60 3.22
N ILE A 176 -9.63 6.27 4.20
CA ILE A 176 -11.04 6.70 4.21
C ILE A 176 -11.23 7.82 5.22
N ILE A 177 -11.76 8.96 4.77
CA ILE A 177 -12.23 10.02 5.66
C ILE A 177 -13.76 9.93 5.72
N ARG A 178 -14.28 9.72 6.93
CA ARG A 178 -15.71 9.85 7.23
C ARG A 178 -15.95 11.04 8.14
N ASN A 179 -17.07 11.73 7.92
CA ASN A 179 -17.58 12.77 8.81
C ASN A 179 -17.73 12.22 10.25
N GLU A 180 -17.76 13.14 11.23
CA GLU A 180 -17.31 12.92 12.61
C GLU A 180 -17.99 11.79 13.41
N SER A 181 -19.10 11.21 12.94
CA SER A 181 -19.90 10.23 13.70
C SER A 181 -19.93 8.79 13.17
N THR A 182 -19.42 8.49 11.97
CA THR A 182 -19.48 7.13 11.42
C THR A 182 -18.08 6.59 11.13
N TYR A 183 -17.77 5.41 11.66
CA TYR A 183 -16.63 4.59 11.24
C TYR A 183 -17.19 3.40 10.45
N ILE A 184 -16.35 2.75 9.66
CA ILE A 184 -16.77 1.48 9.04
C ILE A 184 -16.56 0.42 10.11
N ASP A 185 -17.65 -0.02 10.72
CA ASP A 185 -17.63 -1.08 11.72
C ASP A 185 -17.74 -2.46 11.06
N GLY A 186 -17.56 -3.52 11.85
CA GLY A 186 -17.68 -4.89 11.35
C GLY A 186 -19.05 -5.19 10.76
N THR A 187 -20.13 -4.61 11.31
CA THR A 187 -21.50 -4.79 10.82
C THR A 187 -21.68 -4.19 9.43
N GLN A 188 -21.14 -2.99 9.21
CA GLN A 188 -21.17 -2.34 7.92
C GLN A 188 -20.35 -3.14 6.90
N LEU A 189 -19.14 -3.60 7.25
CA LEU A 189 -18.36 -4.46 6.34
C LEU A 189 -19.11 -5.75 5.98
N TYR A 190 -19.78 -6.35 6.97
CA TYR A 190 -20.60 -7.54 6.77
C TYR A 190 -21.74 -7.26 5.76
N ASN A 191 -22.47 -6.16 5.96
CA ASN A 191 -23.57 -5.78 5.08
C ASN A 191 -23.09 -5.39 3.68
N ASP A 192 -21.96 -4.69 3.58
CA ASP A 192 -21.40 -4.22 2.33
C ASP A 192 -20.87 -5.39 1.49
N PHE A 193 -20.18 -6.36 2.11
CA PHE A 193 -19.45 -7.42 1.39
C PHE A 193 -20.02 -8.81 1.52
N LEU A 194 -20.30 -9.30 2.73
CA LEU A 194 -20.61 -10.71 2.94
C LEU A 194 -21.98 -11.10 2.37
N ILE A 195 -22.93 -10.16 2.36
CA ILE A 195 -24.23 -10.37 1.72
C ILE A 195 -24.12 -10.36 0.19
N ASN A 196 -23.26 -9.49 -0.36
CA ASN A 196 -23.24 -9.18 -1.79
C ASN A 196 -22.16 -9.93 -2.58
N ILE A 197 -21.18 -10.51 -1.90
CA ILE A 197 -20.05 -11.23 -2.47
C ILE A 197 -19.97 -12.63 -1.84
N PRO A 198 -20.92 -13.53 -2.15
CA PRO A 198 -21.08 -14.80 -1.44
C PRO A 198 -19.92 -15.77 -1.65
N ARG A 199 -19.05 -15.53 -2.65
CA ARG A 199 -17.89 -16.37 -2.96
C ARG A 199 -16.59 -15.89 -2.32
N LEU A 200 -16.62 -14.78 -1.57
CA LEU A 200 -15.44 -14.20 -0.97
C LEU A 200 -14.85 -15.15 0.08
N ASN A 201 -13.68 -15.71 -0.22
CA ASN A 201 -12.96 -16.62 0.67
C ASN A 201 -11.77 -15.95 1.35
N LYS A 202 -11.30 -14.82 0.81
CA LYS A 202 -10.16 -14.07 1.32
C LYS A 202 -10.42 -12.59 1.22
N PHE A 203 -10.37 -11.92 2.37
CA PHE A 203 -10.59 -10.49 2.47
C PHE A 203 -9.46 -9.84 3.27
N ILE A 204 -8.81 -8.86 2.65
CA ILE A 204 -7.78 -8.03 3.28
C ILE A 204 -8.27 -6.59 3.22
N PHE A 205 -8.57 -6.03 4.39
CA PHE A 205 -9.01 -4.65 4.52
C PHE A 205 -8.02 -3.85 5.34
N ARG A 206 -7.34 -2.91 4.70
CA ARG A 206 -6.45 -1.96 5.40
C ARG A 206 -7.02 -0.57 5.23
N VAL A 207 -7.57 -0.05 6.32
CA VAL A 207 -8.07 1.32 6.35
C VAL A 207 -7.10 2.20 7.09
N TYR A 208 -6.63 3.25 6.41
CA TYR A 208 -6.02 4.37 7.09
C TYR A 208 -7.13 5.30 7.58
N GLN A 209 -7.71 4.99 8.74
CA GLN A 209 -8.63 5.89 9.44
C GLN A 209 -7.85 6.87 10.32
N ARG A 210 -8.46 8.02 10.65
CA ARG A 210 -7.90 8.89 11.69
C ARG A 210 -7.81 8.11 13.01
N LEU A 211 -6.60 8.06 13.58
CA LEU A 211 -6.22 7.28 14.78
C LEU A 211 -7.15 7.46 15.98
N ASP A 212 -7.75 8.64 16.15
CA ASP A 212 -8.66 8.95 17.25
C ASP A 212 -9.95 8.11 17.23
N LYS A 213 -10.33 7.61 16.04
CA LYS A 213 -11.52 6.77 15.84
C LYS A 213 -11.26 5.26 15.92
N LEU A 214 -10.08 4.78 15.49
CA LEU A 214 -9.65 3.36 15.56
C LEU A 214 -9.69 2.79 16.98
N ALA A 215 -9.47 3.63 18.00
CA ALA A 215 -9.40 3.22 19.39
C ALA A 215 -10.72 2.77 20.04
N ARG A 216 -11.83 2.66 19.30
CA ARG A 216 -13.14 2.25 19.83
C ARG A 216 -13.57 0.84 19.40
N ASP A 217 -12.88 0.22 18.45
CA ASP A 217 -13.27 -1.09 17.90
C ASP A 217 -12.35 -2.20 18.42
N ILE A 218 -12.93 -3.25 19.01
CA ILE A 218 -12.19 -4.38 19.58
C ILE A 218 -11.47 -5.19 18.48
N ILE A 219 -12.00 -5.24 17.26
CA ILE A 219 -11.43 -6.03 16.16
C ILE A 219 -10.20 -5.33 15.57
N PHE A 220 -10.27 -4.00 15.35
CA PHE A 220 -9.16 -3.23 14.77
C PHE A 220 -8.06 -2.88 15.77
N THR A 221 -8.24 -3.18 17.06
CA THR A 221 -7.23 -2.90 18.10
C THR A 221 -6.25 -4.03 18.33
N GLN A 222 -6.43 -5.19 17.67
CA GLN A 222 -5.49 -6.31 17.77
C GLN A 222 -4.17 -6.03 17.05
N CYS A 223 -4.19 -5.39 15.88
CA CYS A 223 -2.99 -5.09 15.10
C CYS A 223 -2.89 -3.60 14.80
N ILE A 224 -1.94 -2.89 15.41
CA ILE A 224 -1.77 -1.46 15.22
C ILE A 224 -0.46 -1.17 14.48
N ASP A 225 -0.56 -0.53 13.31
CA ASP A 225 0.59 -0.05 12.55
C ASP A 225 0.65 1.48 12.58
N VAL A 226 1.60 2.00 13.35
CA VAL A 226 1.81 3.44 13.54
C VAL A 226 2.94 3.96 12.65
N ALA A 227 3.76 3.07 12.10
CA ALA A 227 4.92 3.46 11.31
C ALA A 227 4.53 4.22 10.04
N VAL A 228 3.42 3.84 9.40
CA VAL A 228 2.93 4.50 8.18
C VAL A 228 2.57 5.97 8.43
N ILE A 229 2.17 6.34 9.65
CA ILE A 229 1.78 7.71 9.98
C ILE A 229 3.01 8.61 10.16
N SER A 230 4.13 8.03 10.59
CA SER A 230 5.37 8.76 10.88
C SER A 230 6.23 9.09 9.66
N SER A 231 6.06 8.35 8.55
CA SER A 231 6.93 8.42 7.36
C SER A 231 6.62 9.60 6.44
N ASN A 232 5.54 10.36 6.68
CA ASN A 232 5.30 11.60 5.97
C ASN A 232 6.31 12.65 6.45
N LYS A 233 7.25 13.01 5.55
CA LYS A 233 8.37 13.94 5.81
C LYS A 233 7.90 15.32 6.31
N ASP A 234 6.66 15.70 5.99
CA ASP A 234 6.02 16.91 6.51
C ASP A 234 5.34 16.64 7.86
N LYS A 235 6.15 16.46 8.90
CA LYS A 235 5.68 16.37 10.29
C LYS A 235 5.18 17.75 10.77
N ASN A 236 3.99 18.14 10.32
CA ASN A 236 3.31 19.30 10.89
C ASN A 236 3.04 19.03 12.39
N SER A 237 3.23 20.05 13.24
CA SER A 237 2.96 20.00 14.69
C SER A 237 1.57 19.44 15.02
N LYS A 238 0.59 19.62 14.13
CA LYS A 238 -0.74 19.01 14.24
C LYS A 238 -0.69 17.47 14.27
N THR A 239 0.07 16.82 13.38
CA THR A 239 0.20 15.35 13.32
C THR A 239 0.83 14.81 14.60
N ILE A 240 1.87 15.47 15.10
CA ILE A 240 2.53 15.11 16.37
C ILE A 240 1.52 15.21 17.52
N SER A 241 0.73 16.29 17.59
CA SER A 241 -0.29 16.47 18.65
C SER A 241 -1.41 15.42 18.63
N ILE A 242 -1.73 14.87 17.45
CA ILE A 242 -2.74 13.82 17.30
C ILE A 242 -2.16 12.49 17.79
N LEU A 243 -0.92 12.19 17.38
CA LEU A 243 -0.19 11.01 17.84
C LEU A 243 0.01 11.04 19.36
N ASP A 244 0.42 12.17 19.94
CA ASP A 244 0.56 12.32 21.39
C ASP A 244 -0.76 12.05 22.12
N ARG A 245 -1.87 12.61 21.63
CA ARG A 245 -3.19 12.34 22.18
C ARG A 245 -3.59 10.87 22.04
N PHE A 246 -3.24 10.23 20.93
CA PHE A 246 -3.51 8.81 20.72
C PHE A 246 -2.70 7.93 21.69
N TYR A 247 -1.40 8.15 21.79
CA TYR A 247 -0.55 7.42 22.72
C TYR A 247 -0.99 7.64 24.16
N LEU A 248 -1.13 8.89 24.61
CA LEU A 248 -1.41 9.18 26.02
C LEU A 248 -2.82 8.78 26.46
N ASN A 249 -3.83 8.90 25.59
CA ASN A 249 -5.23 8.72 26.00
C ASN A 249 -5.86 7.41 25.52
N LYS A 250 -5.42 6.87 24.38
CA LYS A 250 -6.10 5.72 23.74
C LYS A 250 -5.37 4.42 23.99
N ILE A 251 -4.07 4.36 23.72
CA ILE A 251 -3.27 3.15 23.91
C ILE A 251 -3.44 2.52 25.31
N PRO A 252 -3.40 3.27 26.44
CA PRO A 252 -3.60 2.68 27.77
C PRO A 252 -4.91 1.92 27.94
N ARG A 253 -5.97 2.35 27.22
CA ARG A 253 -7.32 1.77 27.33
C ARG A 253 -7.47 0.49 26.52
N ILE A 254 -6.74 0.37 25.41
CA ILE A 254 -6.86 -0.75 24.47
C ILE A 254 -5.70 -1.75 24.59
N ARG A 255 -4.64 -1.45 25.38
CA ARG A 255 -3.40 -2.24 25.48
C ARG A 255 -3.58 -3.74 25.76
N TYR A 256 -4.66 -4.12 26.44
CA TYR A 256 -4.96 -5.52 26.77
C TYR A 256 -5.48 -6.35 25.58
N ASN A 257 -5.87 -5.68 24.49
CA ASN A 257 -6.36 -6.32 23.27
C ASN A 257 -5.30 -6.32 22.15
N ILE A 258 -4.18 -5.63 22.33
CA ILE A 258 -3.17 -5.48 21.28
C ILE A 258 -2.32 -6.74 21.23
N GLU A 259 -2.31 -7.35 20.04
CA GLU A 259 -1.64 -8.60 19.72
C GLU A 259 -0.42 -8.37 18.81
N CYS A 260 -0.47 -7.34 17.97
CA CYS A 260 0.60 -6.97 17.05
C CYS A 260 0.80 -5.44 17.00
N PHE A 261 2.06 -5.01 17.01
CA PHE A 261 2.46 -3.63 16.77
C PHE A 261 3.43 -3.49 15.61
N THR A 262 3.30 -2.43 14.83
CA THR A 262 4.36 -1.93 13.93
C THR A 262 4.65 -0.47 14.27
N LEU A 263 5.87 -0.18 14.72
CA LEU A 263 6.27 1.12 15.29
C LEU A 263 7.50 1.67 14.57
N ASP A 264 7.55 3.00 14.39
CA ASP A 264 8.76 3.72 14.02
C ASP A 264 9.57 4.15 15.25
N ALA A 265 10.79 4.64 15.05
CA ALA A 265 11.66 5.09 16.15
C ALA A 265 10.99 6.09 17.11
N VAL A 266 10.17 7.02 16.60
CA VAL A 266 9.49 8.02 17.43
C VAL A 266 8.35 7.39 18.25
N SER A 267 7.63 6.43 17.67
CA SER A 267 6.53 5.75 18.35
C SER A 267 7.00 4.77 19.41
N VAL A 268 8.17 4.15 19.25
CA VAL A 268 8.67 3.11 20.17
C VAL A 268 8.76 3.62 21.61
N GLU A 269 9.42 4.74 21.83
CA GLU A 269 9.54 5.35 23.17
C GLU A 269 8.17 5.61 23.78
N ARG A 270 7.26 6.16 22.98
CA ARG A 270 5.93 6.59 23.44
C ARG A 270 5.04 5.40 23.75
N VAL A 271 5.02 4.39 22.89
CA VAL A 271 4.13 3.23 23.02
C VAL A 271 4.64 2.24 24.05
N LEU A 272 5.93 1.88 24.03
CA LEU A 272 6.46 0.87 24.95
C LEU A 272 6.55 1.38 26.40
N CYS A 273 6.66 2.69 26.62
CA CYS A 273 6.66 3.26 27.98
C CYS A 273 5.27 3.31 28.64
N ILE A 274 4.17 3.18 27.89
CA ILE A 274 2.80 3.32 28.42
C ILE A 274 2.36 2.16 29.32
N GLY A 275 3.01 0.99 29.23
CA GLY A 275 2.79 -0.11 30.17
C GLY A 275 2.91 -1.48 29.53
N ASN A 276 2.36 -2.49 30.23
CA ASN A 276 2.42 -3.88 29.82
C ASN A 276 1.35 -4.19 28.75
N TYR A 277 1.71 -5.01 27.75
CA TYR A 277 0.85 -5.45 26.65
C TYR A 277 0.72 -6.98 26.71
N PRO A 278 -0.19 -7.52 27.53
CA PRO A 278 -0.17 -8.94 27.87
C PRO A 278 -0.57 -9.89 26.74
N LYS A 279 -1.12 -9.40 25.62
CA LYS A 279 -1.42 -10.22 24.44
C LYS A 279 -0.45 -10.00 23.28
N LEU A 280 0.52 -9.09 23.44
CA LEU A 280 1.41 -8.69 22.36
C LEU A 280 2.40 -9.82 22.07
N HIS A 281 2.16 -10.50 20.95
CA HIS A 281 3.01 -11.60 20.49
C HIS A 281 3.82 -11.21 19.25
N LYS A 282 3.53 -10.06 18.62
CA LYS A 282 4.26 -9.55 17.46
C LYS A 282 4.61 -8.07 17.59
N LEU A 283 5.89 -7.75 17.42
CA LEU A 283 6.39 -6.37 17.43
C LEU A 283 7.34 -6.17 16.24
N ASN A 284 6.94 -5.30 15.32
CA ASN A 284 7.74 -4.88 14.19
C ASN A 284 8.25 -3.46 14.44
N LEU A 285 9.57 -3.28 14.43
CA LEU A 285 10.19 -1.98 14.51
C LEU A 285 10.77 -1.61 13.14
N VAL A 286 10.43 -0.43 12.63
CA VAL A 286 10.85 0.04 11.30
C VAL A 286 11.41 1.46 11.38
N ASN A 287 12.19 1.89 10.38
CA ASN A 287 12.80 3.22 10.36
C ASN A 287 13.57 3.57 11.65
N LEU A 288 14.26 2.59 12.24
CA LEU A 288 15.03 2.79 13.45
C LEU A 288 16.39 3.46 13.13
N GLU A 289 16.65 4.61 13.73
CA GLU A 289 17.99 5.20 13.78
C GLU A 289 18.81 4.45 14.84
N ILE A 290 20.00 3.98 14.49
CA ILE A 290 20.88 3.19 15.38
C ILE A 290 21.09 3.90 16.73
N GLU A 291 21.34 5.21 16.71
CA GLU A 291 21.53 5.99 17.94
C GLU A 291 20.28 6.01 18.83
N ARG A 292 19.08 6.05 18.24
CA ARG A 292 17.82 5.98 19.00
C ARG A 292 17.56 4.60 19.53
N VAL A 293 17.86 3.55 18.77
CA VAL A 293 17.84 2.16 19.28
C VAL A 293 18.71 2.09 20.52
N PHE A 294 19.95 2.57 20.43
CA PHE A 294 20.83 2.64 21.60
C PHE A 294 20.23 3.47 22.74
N ARG A 295 19.55 4.60 22.53
CA ARG A 295 18.92 5.34 23.65
C ARG A 295 17.72 4.63 24.26
N ILE A 296 16.85 4.07 23.41
CA ILE A 296 15.64 3.32 23.80
C ILE A 296 16.02 2.11 24.66
N PHE A 297 17.10 1.42 24.28
CA PHE A 297 17.55 0.22 24.96
C PHE A 297 18.58 0.54 26.07
N ASN A 298 19.54 1.44 25.89
CA ASN A 298 20.56 1.80 26.90
C ASN A 298 20.03 2.68 28.04
N GLY A 299 18.83 3.25 27.94
CA GLY A 299 18.15 3.94 29.05
C GLY A 299 17.87 3.04 30.27
N ILE A 300 18.17 1.74 30.19
CA ILE A 300 17.88 0.73 31.22
C ILE A 300 19.13 0.13 31.88
N SER A 301 20.37 0.33 31.37
CA SER A 301 21.63 0.35 32.15
C SER A 301 22.86 0.44 31.23
N ALA A 302 23.97 0.95 31.77
CA ALA A 302 25.12 1.53 31.06
C ALA A 302 26.10 0.57 30.35
N TRP A 303 25.72 -0.65 29.99
CA TRP A 303 26.66 -1.63 29.41
C TRP A 303 26.00 -2.47 28.32
N VAL A 304 25.89 -1.89 27.12
CA VAL A 304 25.44 -2.62 25.92
C VAL A 304 26.45 -2.32 24.81
N ARG A 305 27.21 -3.34 24.40
CA ARG A 305 28.25 -3.21 23.36
C ARG A 305 27.85 -3.87 22.05
N ASN A 306 26.73 -4.63 22.01
CA ASN A 306 26.26 -5.26 20.79
C ASN A 306 24.72 -5.37 20.71
N PHE A 307 24.18 -5.57 19.50
CA PHE A 307 22.73 -5.69 19.25
C PHE A 307 22.08 -6.85 20.03
N ASP A 308 22.84 -7.89 20.34
CA ASP A 308 22.38 -9.04 21.15
C ASP A 308 22.00 -8.63 22.58
N ASP A 309 22.60 -7.57 23.14
CA ASP A 309 22.29 -7.07 24.48
C ASP A 309 20.94 -6.30 24.51
N CYS A 310 20.47 -5.79 23.35
CA CYS A 310 19.17 -5.11 23.26
C CYS A 310 18.00 -6.07 23.53
N LEU A 311 18.19 -7.38 23.34
CA LEU A 311 17.19 -8.41 23.62
C LEU A 311 17.06 -8.70 25.13
N CYS A 312 18.13 -8.52 25.90
CA CYS A 312 18.11 -8.69 27.36
C CYS A 312 17.31 -7.57 28.08
N LEU A 313 17.05 -6.45 27.40
CA LEU A 313 16.40 -5.26 27.95
C LEU A 313 14.88 -5.23 27.82
N LEU A 314 14.28 -6.20 27.12
CA LEU A 314 12.83 -6.45 27.13
C LEU A 314 12.37 -7.19 28.41
N ASP A 315 13.10 -6.98 29.50
CA ASP A 315 13.02 -7.66 30.78
C ASP A 315 11.58 -7.68 31.33
N GLY A 316 10.98 -8.87 31.34
CA GLY A 316 9.67 -9.20 31.90
C GLY A 316 8.42 -8.63 31.21
N ARG A 317 8.51 -7.53 30.46
CA ARG A 317 7.33 -6.82 29.91
C ARG A 317 6.77 -7.41 28.62
N LEU A 318 7.60 -8.14 27.85
CA LEU A 318 7.22 -8.75 26.58
C LEU A 318 7.48 -10.27 26.59
N SER A 319 7.35 -10.91 27.75
CA SER A 319 7.62 -12.35 27.94
C SER A 319 6.80 -13.28 27.03
N GLN A 320 5.77 -12.77 26.36
CA GLN A 320 4.91 -13.51 25.43
C GLN A 320 5.18 -13.21 23.94
N LEU A 321 6.27 -12.50 23.63
CA LEU A 321 6.59 -12.12 22.25
C LEU A 321 7.08 -13.35 21.45
N HIS A 322 6.29 -13.79 20.47
CA HIS A 322 6.64 -14.89 19.58
C HIS A 322 7.45 -14.43 18.35
N THR A 323 7.28 -13.18 17.94
CA THR A 323 7.91 -12.64 16.72
C THR A 323 8.40 -11.22 16.95
N PHE A 324 9.71 -11.03 16.79
CA PHE A 324 10.37 -9.74 16.83
C PHE A 324 11.07 -9.48 15.51
N ILE A 325 10.67 -8.42 14.79
CA ILE A 325 11.26 -8.05 13.51
C ILE A 325 11.79 -6.62 13.62
N VAL A 326 13.09 -6.46 13.38
CA VAL A 326 13.76 -5.16 13.35
C VAL A 326 14.22 -4.88 11.92
N LYS A 327 13.77 -3.76 11.35
CA LYS A 327 14.27 -3.24 10.07
C LYS A 327 14.99 -1.91 10.32
N VAL A 328 16.29 -1.89 10.03
CA VAL A 328 17.16 -0.72 10.18
C VAL A 328 17.39 -0.13 8.78
N ASP A 329 16.86 1.06 8.53
CA ASP A 329 16.79 1.63 7.17
C ASP A 329 18.00 2.50 6.79
N LYS A 330 19.02 2.64 7.64
CA LYS A 330 20.28 3.31 7.27
C LYS A 330 21.39 3.04 8.28
N ILE A 331 22.50 2.46 7.83
CA ILE A 331 23.79 2.58 8.52
C ILE A 331 24.51 3.72 7.81
N GLU A 332 24.33 4.96 8.27
CA GLU A 332 25.29 5.99 7.89
C GLU A 332 26.59 5.64 8.59
N ASN A 333 27.66 5.41 7.84
CA ASN A 333 29.01 5.30 8.38
C ASN A 333 29.39 6.65 9.00
N SER A 334 28.88 6.96 10.19
CA SER A 334 29.56 7.89 11.07
C SER A 334 30.85 7.19 11.45
N SER A 335 31.96 7.69 10.93
CA SER A 335 33.29 7.30 11.40
C SER A 335 33.31 7.53 12.90
N ILE A 336 33.17 6.46 13.67
CA ILE A 336 33.43 6.45 15.11
C ILE A 336 34.92 6.71 15.24
N THR A 337 35.31 7.98 15.37
CA THR A 337 36.61 8.34 15.92
C THR A 337 36.58 7.91 17.37
N LEU A 338 37.13 6.72 17.62
CA LEU A 338 37.58 6.32 18.95
C LEU A 338 38.65 7.33 19.36
N ASP A 339 38.27 8.29 20.22
CA ASP A 339 39.22 9.09 20.98
C ASP A 339 40.00 8.15 21.90
N ASN A 340 41.08 7.57 21.39
CA ASN A 340 42.12 6.99 22.20
C ASN A 340 42.86 8.15 22.89
N LYS A 341 42.32 8.63 24.01
CA LYS A 341 43.13 9.37 25.00
C LYS A 341 44.11 8.39 25.63
N SER A 342 45.23 8.17 24.97
CA SER A 342 46.48 7.79 25.61
C SER A 342 47.26 9.07 25.90
N ASP A 343 47.20 9.54 27.14
CA ASP A 343 48.16 10.48 27.69
C ASP A 343 48.21 10.22 29.21
N THR A 344 49.18 9.41 29.64
CA THR A 344 50.58 9.73 29.97
C THR A 344 50.71 9.89 31.48
N ALA A 345 51.51 8.99 32.04
CA ALA A 345 51.95 9.01 33.42
C ALA A 345 52.66 10.34 33.71
N MET A 346 52.29 10.99 34.81
CA MET A 346 53.20 11.91 35.49
C MET A 346 54.02 11.11 36.48
N GLU A 347 55.34 11.23 36.32
CA GLU A 347 56.35 10.97 37.33
C GLU A 347 56.03 11.73 38.63
N TYR A 348 56.05 11.00 39.74
CA TYR A 348 56.90 11.28 40.90
C TYR A 348 57.38 9.95 41.49
#